data_AF-A0A1E7FQ56-F1
#
_entry.id   AF-A0A1E7FQ56-F1
#
_cell.length_a   1.000
_cell.length_b   1.000
_cell.length_c   1.000
_cell.angle_alpha   90.00
_cell.angle_beta   90.00
_cell.angle_gamma   90.00
#
_symmetry.space_group_name_H-M   'P 1'
#
loop_
_entity.id
_entity.type
_entity.pdbx_description
1 polymer ?
#
loop_
_entity_poly.entity_id
_entity_poly.type
_entity_poly.pdbx_seq_one_letter_code
_entity_poly.pdbx_strand_id
1 'polypeptide(L)'
;MLCEIELIPPMSVSQPATTLSEDNRDESLRDIIANSDLKSQRDLGALMSFCIQHIPTDDDDRHEDNDDDVGHRHDAGVDDQKIAFIEGISLVVMYVKMGLIDLHADNHMDFDFTSISYRTNDDGRIIMLHIDPYVEGILGRENDNFVPYNLPKDILRFQSLEDLTMWSCRCIPDDVDLASLPHLQKLGFYDLEYMSTRSVPSGMNFPRLKELVVDISHAPLPSDFVSWMTSQLPNLEILSFHEYGASSTGWDELFLDALISDNLCFQDSLKQMNFEYCNIAHNSVLKRIIRSVLPRFAHLGTINYFDRNTTDFRFLSILTATTPLPRTIHSFILSMSADNADRKMALRDPTERMALLKFLKLNTSVYNVMSGYRHQEVHLHDYHPDIKYLLLINHAGESVVVENVGSTANRNHNDPPSIVPSSVLPILLERSYHQSDNIYHKRSPLRGTKDHTGMYYLLRHNITALIGDRSVTMDNRDANQKVVATRK
;
A
#
# COMPACT_ATOMS: atom_id res chain seq x y z
N MET A 1 -2.91 -67.65 -21.71
CA MET A 1 -4.35 -67.93 -21.86
C MET A 1 -5.04 -67.24 -20.69
N LEU A 2 -5.93 -66.31 -21.02
CA LEU A 2 -6.94 -65.65 -20.19
C LEU A 2 -6.48 -64.70 -19.07
N CYS A 3 -6.70 -63.42 -19.38
CA CYS A 3 -6.86 -62.31 -18.45
C CYS A 3 -8.11 -62.54 -17.57
N GLU A 4 -8.02 -62.25 -16.29
CA GLU A 4 -9.15 -61.79 -15.49
C GLU A 4 -8.78 -60.46 -14.83
N ILE A 5 -9.63 -59.47 -15.13
CA ILE A 5 -9.64 -58.12 -14.61
C ILE A 5 -10.58 -58.17 -13.41
N GLU A 6 -10.10 -57.85 -12.21
CA GLU A 6 -10.96 -57.56 -11.07
C GLU A 6 -10.92 -56.06 -10.73
N LEU A 7 -12.12 -55.57 -10.47
CA LEU A 7 -12.56 -54.18 -10.48
C LEU A 7 -12.07 -53.39 -9.27
N ILE A 8 -11.62 -52.16 -9.55
CA ILE A 8 -11.37 -51.09 -8.58
C ILE A 8 -12.74 -50.59 -8.05
N PRO A 9 -12.95 -50.48 -6.72
CA PRO A 9 -14.15 -49.84 -6.19
C PRO A 9 -14.09 -48.31 -6.42
N PRO A 10 -15.22 -47.64 -6.69
CA PRO A 10 -15.22 -46.23 -7.05
C PRO A 10 -14.78 -45.36 -5.87
N MET A 11 -13.90 -44.41 -6.19
CA MET A 11 -13.56 -43.27 -5.34
C MET A 11 -14.83 -42.54 -4.91
N SER A 12 -15.04 -42.44 -3.59
CA SER A 12 -16.02 -41.54 -3.02
C SER A 12 -15.61 -40.10 -3.29
N VAL A 13 -16.48 -39.41 -4.02
CA VAL A 13 -16.46 -37.98 -4.30
C VAL A 13 -16.39 -37.20 -2.99
N SER A 14 -15.58 -36.14 -3.03
CA SER A 14 -15.40 -35.10 -2.01
C SER A 14 -16.71 -34.64 -1.38
N GLN A 15 -16.77 -34.66 -0.05
CA GLN A 15 -17.82 -34.01 0.73
C GLN A 15 -17.81 -32.49 0.49
N PRO A 16 -18.97 -31.85 0.28
CA PRO A 16 -19.07 -30.40 0.32
C PRO A 16 -18.97 -29.88 1.76
N ALA A 17 -18.63 -28.60 1.88
CA ALA A 17 -18.42 -27.90 3.14
C ALA A 17 -19.49 -28.21 4.20
N THR A 18 -19.03 -28.47 5.42
CA THR A 18 -19.84 -28.67 6.61
C THR A 18 -20.74 -27.45 6.85
N THR A 19 -22.02 -27.59 6.53
CA THR A 19 -23.08 -26.76 7.09
C THR A 19 -23.09 -26.99 8.60
N LEU A 20 -22.96 -25.91 9.39
CA LEU A 20 -23.24 -25.94 10.83
C LEU A 20 -24.65 -26.52 11.03
N SER A 21 -24.77 -27.57 11.84
CA SER A 21 -26.08 -28.13 12.23
C SER A 21 -26.95 -27.03 12.84
N GLU A 22 -28.27 -27.11 12.60
CA GLU A 22 -29.24 -26.14 13.14
C GLU A 22 -29.09 -25.94 14.65
N ASP A 23 -28.76 -27.01 15.39
CA ASP A 23 -28.48 -26.97 16.83
C ASP A 23 -27.32 -26.01 17.20
N ASN A 24 -26.25 -25.95 16.40
CA ASN A 24 -25.10 -25.07 16.66
C ASN A 24 -25.40 -23.60 16.30
N ARG A 25 -26.29 -23.36 15.32
CA ARG A 25 -26.74 -22.00 14.97
C ARG A 25 -27.58 -21.42 16.10
N ASP A 26 -28.50 -22.23 16.63
CA ASP A 26 -29.36 -21.86 17.75
C ASP A 26 -28.56 -21.56 19.02
N GLU A 27 -27.53 -22.34 19.33
CA GLU A 27 -26.68 -22.10 20.50
C GLU A 27 -25.86 -20.82 20.37
N SER A 28 -25.25 -20.58 19.21
CA SER A 28 -24.49 -19.34 18.96
C SER A 28 -25.39 -18.10 19.01
N LEU A 29 -26.61 -18.19 18.46
CA LEU A 29 -27.57 -17.09 18.50
C LEU A 29 -28.04 -16.82 19.93
N ARG A 30 -28.35 -17.87 20.69
CA ARG A 30 -28.73 -17.75 22.11
C ARG A 30 -27.59 -17.15 22.94
N ASP A 31 -26.35 -17.53 22.69
CA ASP A 31 -25.18 -16.96 23.37
C ASP A 31 -25.00 -15.47 23.04
N ILE A 32 -25.17 -15.08 21.77
CA ILE A 32 -25.11 -13.65 21.38
C ILE A 32 -26.22 -12.86 22.07
N ILE A 33 -27.47 -13.35 22.02
CA ILE A 33 -28.61 -12.68 22.64
C ILE A 33 -28.45 -12.61 24.16
N ALA A 34 -28.06 -13.71 24.82
CA ALA A 34 -27.88 -13.78 26.27
C ALA A 34 -26.78 -12.84 26.78
N ASN A 35 -25.74 -12.61 25.97
CA ASN A 35 -24.64 -11.69 26.29
C ASN A 35 -24.82 -10.29 25.69
N SER A 36 -25.97 -10.01 25.09
CA SER A 36 -26.33 -8.69 24.58
C SER A 36 -27.25 -7.96 25.57
N ASP A 37 -27.21 -6.63 25.56
CA ASP A 37 -28.16 -5.81 26.31
C ASP A 37 -29.55 -5.71 25.64
N LEU A 38 -29.81 -6.50 24.59
CA LEU A 38 -31.08 -6.58 23.87
C LEU A 38 -32.15 -7.23 24.75
N LYS A 39 -32.81 -6.43 25.58
CA LYS A 39 -33.77 -6.91 26.60
C LYS A 39 -35.22 -6.76 26.15
N SER A 40 -35.49 -5.95 25.13
CA SER A 40 -36.84 -5.64 24.70
C SER A 40 -37.22 -6.35 23.39
N GLN A 41 -38.52 -6.66 23.24
CA GLN A 41 -39.07 -7.19 21.99
C GLN A 41 -38.88 -6.22 20.81
N ARG A 42 -38.76 -4.92 21.11
CA ARG A 42 -38.45 -3.86 20.13
C ARG A 42 -37.00 -3.98 19.63
N ASP A 43 -36.04 -4.27 20.51
CA ASP A 43 -34.63 -4.44 20.17
C ASP A 43 -34.45 -5.63 19.21
N LEU A 44 -35.15 -6.72 19.49
CA LEU A 44 -35.21 -7.90 18.61
C LEU A 44 -35.88 -7.58 17.28
N GLY A 45 -36.94 -6.76 17.28
CA GLY A 45 -37.61 -6.32 16.05
C GLY A 45 -36.70 -5.47 15.16
N ALA A 46 -35.94 -4.54 15.73
CA ALA A 46 -34.96 -3.73 15.01
C ALA A 46 -33.82 -4.58 14.43
N LEU A 47 -33.29 -5.52 15.23
CA LEU A 47 -32.29 -6.50 14.78
C LEU A 47 -32.82 -7.36 13.62
N MET A 48 -34.07 -7.83 13.71
CA MET A 48 -34.70 -8.59 12.64
C MET A 48 -34.93 -7.75 11.38
N SER A 49 -35.26 -6.47 11.53
CA SER A 49 -35.38 -5.54 10.38
C SER A 49 -34.04 -5.36 9.66
N PHE A 50 -32.94 -5.20 10.40
CA PHE A 50 -31.59 -5.20 9.82
C PHE A 50 -31.30 -6.51 9.07
N CYS A 51 -31.62 -7.64 9.71
CA CYS A 51 -31.44 -8.95 9.11
C CYS A 51 -32.19 -9.06 7.78
N ILE A 52 -33.44 -8.59 7.71
CA ILE A 52 -34.24 -8.63 6.48
C ILE A 52 -33.66 -7.74 5.36
N GLN A 53 -33.03 -6.61 5.69
CA GLN A 53 -32.49 -5.67 4.70
C GLN A 53 -31.10 -6.06 4.17
N HIS A 54 -30.29 -6.75 4.97
CA HIS A 54 -28.87 -6.99 4.66
C HIS A 54 -28.47 -8.47 4.63
N ILE A 55 -29.38 -9.37 4.97
CA ILE A 55 -29.16 -10.81 4.90
C ILE A 55 -30.04 -11.35 3.79
N PRO A 56 -29.45 -12.03 2.79
CA PRO A 56 -30.23 -12.59 1.69
C PRO A 56 -31.33 -13.49 2.22
N THR A 57 -32.52 -13.33 1.67
CA THR A 57 -33.57 -14.34 1.79
C THR A 57 -33.42 -15.32 0.62
N ASP A 58 -33.61 -16.62 0.85
CA ASP A 58 -33.51 -17.65 -0.20
C ASP A 58 -34.52 -17.44 -1.36
N ASP A 59 -35.44 -16.47 -1.22
CA ASP A 59 -36.46 -16.12 -2.21
C ASP A 59 -36.03 -15.05 -3.22
N ASP A 60 -34.91 -14.33 -2.99
CA ASP A 60 -34.44 -13.27 -3.91
C ASP A 60 -33.81 -13.79 -5.21
N ASP A 61 -33.45 -15.08 -5.28
CA ASP A 61 -32.87 -15.69 -6.48
C ASP A 61 -33.96 -16.18 -7.48
N ARG A 62 -35.25 -15.83 -7.31
CA ARG A 62 -36.38 -16.35 -8.11
C ARG A 62 -37.16 -15.37 -8.97
N HIS A 63 -36.74 -14.11 -9.11
CA HIS A 63 -37.33 -13.18 -10.08
C HIS A 63 -36.31 -12.87 -11.18
N GLU A 64 -36.32 -13.67 -12.24
CA GLU A 64 -37.00 -13.40 -13.51
C GLU A 64 -36.12 -12.60 -14.48
N ASP A 65 -35.44 -13.38 -15.32
CA ASP A 65 -35.12 -13.06 -16.70
C ASP A 65 -36.27 -12.28 -17.36
N ASN A 66 -36.11 -10.97 -17.51
CA ASN A 66 -36.80 -10.20 -18.55
C ASN A 66 -35.81 -9.16 -19.10
N ASP A 67 -35.41 -9.41 -20.34
CA ASP A 67 -34.73 -8.49 -21.24
C ASP A 67 -35.51 -7.17 -21.38
N ASP A 68 -34.82 -6.02 -21.27
CA ASP A 68 -34.76 -5.00 -22.33
C ASP A 68 -34.06 -3.70 -21.85
N ASP A 69 -32.86 -3.49 -22.40
CA ASP A 69 -32.35 -2.23 -22.96
C ASP A 69 -32.74 -0.88 -22.31
N VAL A 70 -31.93 -0.38 -21.35
CA VAL A 70 -31.62 1.07 -21.21
C VAL A 70 -30.22 1.24 -20.59
N GLY A 71 -29.32 1.90 -21.34
CA GLY A 71 -28.03 2.35 -20.83
C GLY A 71 -28.15 3.32 -19.66
N HIS A 72 -27.87 2.83 -18.46
CA HIS A 72 -27.66 3.65 -17.27
C HIS A 72 -26.30 3.37 -16.62
N ARG A 73 -25.76 4.49 -16.14
CA ARG A 73 -24.47 4.71 -15.49
C ARG A 73 -23.99 3.53 -14.63
N HIS A 74 -22.73 3.14 -14.83
CA HIS A 74 -21.93 2.48 -13.80
C HIS A 74 -21.70 3.46 -12.64
N ASP A 75 -22.70 3.62 -11.76
CA ASP A 75 -22.34 3.73 -10.35
C ASP A 75 -21.66 2.40 -10.01
N ALA A 76 -20.44 2.46 -9.49
CA ALA A 76 -19.73 1.28 -9.03
C ALA A 76 -20.65 0.59 -8.02
N GLY A 77 -21.22 -0.53 -8.44
CA GLY A 77 -22.21 -1.27 -7.69
C GLY A 77 -21.70 -1.46 -6.28
N VAL A 78 -22.56 -1.10 -5.32
CA VAL A 78 -22.58 -1.82 -4.06
C VAL A 78 -22.88 -3.25 -4.50
N ASP A 79 -21.83 -4.06 -4.74
CA ASP A 79 -21.98 -5.50 -4.91
C ASP A 79 -22.91 -5.95 -3.79
N ASP A 80 -23.97 -6.71 -4.10
CA ASP A 80 -24.89 -7.27 -3.11
C ASP A 80 -24.11 -8.17 -2.15
N GLN A 81 -23.45 -7.56 -1.17
CA GLN A 81 -22.60 -8.25 -0.22
C GLN A 81 -23.50 -8.89 0.81
N LYS A 82 -23.81 -10.16 0.55
CA LYS A 82 -24.53 -11.03 1.48
C LYS A 82 -23.68 -11.18 2.76
N ILE A 83 -24.23 -10.85 3.93
CA ILE A 83 -23.59 -11.15 5.23
C ILE A 83 -24.18 -12.42 5.82
N ALA A 84 -23.32 -13.29 6.35
CA ALA A 84 -23.73 -14.44 7.14
C ALA A 84 -24.51 -13.99 8.39
N PHE A 85 -25.69 -14.58 8.62
CA PHE A 85 -26.63 -14.10 9.63
C PHE A 85 -26.06 -13.90 11.03
N ILE A 86 -25.26 -14.86 11.51
CA ILE A 86 -24.62 -14.77 12.83
C ILE A 86 -23.63 -13.60 12.92
N GLU A 87 -22.91 -13.30 11.85
CA GLU A 87 -21.96 -12.18 11.83
C GLU A 87 -22.69 -10.84 11.67
N GLY A 88 -23.77 -10.78 10.90
CA GLY A 88 -24.65 -9.63 10.86
C GLY A 88 -25.20 -9.27 12.25
N ILE A 89 -25.69 -10.26 13.00
CA ILE A 89 -26.16 -10.03 14.38
C ILE A 89 -25.01 -9.62 15.29
N SER A 90 -23.86 -10.29 15.20
CA SER A 90 -22.69 -9.97 16.02
C SER A 90 -22.24 -8.52 15.79
N LEU A 91 -22.26 -8.07 14.53
CA LEU A 91 -21.93 -6.71 14.12
C LEU A 91 -22.89 -5.69 14.74
N VAL A 92 -24.20 -5.91 14.64
CA VAL A 92 -25.20 -5.00 15.26
C VAL A 92 -25.01 -4.94 16.77
N VAL A 93 -24.88 -6.09 17.44
CA VAL A 93 -24.65 -6.13 18.90
C VAL A 93 -23.36 -5.39 19.27
N MET A 94 -22.30 -5.54 18.46
CA MET A 94 -21.04 -4.85 18.63
C MET A 94 -21.22 -3.32 18.64
N TYR A 95 -21.94 -2.79 17.65
CA TYR A 95 -22.18 -1.36 17.49
C TYR A 95 -23.11 -0.79 18.58
N VAL A 96 -24.10 -1.57 19.03
CA VAL A 96 -24.93 -1.20 20.19
C VAL A 96 -24.08 -1.10 21.45
N LYS A 97 -23.17 -2.04 21.70
CA LYS A 97 -22.25 -2.00 22.86
C LYS A 97 -21.27 -0.83 22.80
N MET A 98 -20.88 -0.42 21.59
CA MET A 98 -20.07 0.78 21.38
C MET A 98 -20.86 2.09 21.58
N GLY A 99 -22.19 2.02 21.67
CA GLY A 99 -23.07 3.19 21.73
C GLY A 99 -23.19 3.93 20.39
N LEU A 100 -22.81 3.28 19.29
CA LEU A 100 -22.93 3.83 17.92
C LEU A 100 -24.33 3.62 17.35
N ILE A 101 -25.07 2.63 17.89
CA ILE A 101 -26.45 2.35 17.56
C ILE A 101 -27.29 2.43 18.84
N ASP A 102 -28.29 3.31 18.84
CA ASP A 102 -29.32 3.36 19.88
C ASP A 102 -30.62 2.71 19.40
N LEU A 103 -30.91 1.52 19.93
CA LEU A 103 -32.14 0.77 19.60
C LEU A 103 -33.40 1.35 20.26
N HIS A 104 -33.23 2.26 21.22
CA HIS A 104 -34.32 2.85 21.98
C HIS A 104 -34.77 4.22 21.45
N ALA A 105 -34.05 4.81 20.50
CA ALA A 105 -34.44 6.06 19.88
C ALA A 105 -35.85 5.93 19.27
N ASP A 106 -36.80 6.76 19.74
CA ASP A 106 -38.22 6.77 19.33
C ASP A 106 -38.49 7.26 17.92
N ASN A 107 -37.45 7.79 17.26
CA ASN A 107 -37.52 8.10 15.85
C ASN A 107 -37.22 6.82 15.08
N HIS A 108 -38.04 6.53 14.07
CA HIS A 108 -37.81 5.53 13.03
C HIS A 108 -36.56 5.86 12.21
N MET A 109 -35.40 5.99 12.87
CA MET A 109 -34.13 6.22 12.24
C MET A 109 -33.84 4.95 11.46
N ASP A 110 -33.99 5.07 10.14
CA ASP A 110 -33.26 4.22 9.21
C ASP A 110 -31.82 4.19 9.73
N PHE A 111 -31.39 3.03 10.23
CA PHE A 111 -30.07 2.88 10.79
C PHE A 111 -29.08 3.24 9.68
N ASP A 112 -28.36 4.34 9.87
CA ASP A 112 -27.41 4.79 8.89
C ASP A 112 -26.12 3.95 9.01
N PHE A 113 -26.18 2.78 8.40
CA PHE A 113 -25.04 1.87 8.28
C PHE A 113 -23.99 2.37 7.30
N THR A 114 -24.12 3.57 6.71
CA THR A 114 -23.04 4.14 5.88
C THR A 114 -21.75 4.34 6.66
N SER A 115 -21.85 4.47 7.99
CA SER A 115 -20.74 4.48 8.95
C SER A 115 -20.02 3.13 9.10
N ILE A 116 -20.62 2.03 8.61
CA ILE A 116 -20.02 0.70 8.61
C ILE A 116 -19.54 0.35 7.20
N SER A 117 -18.24 0.38 6.99
CA SER A 117 -17.65 -0.18 5.78
C SER A 117 -17.11 -1.58 6.08
N TYR A 118 -17.75 -2.59 5.49
CA TYR A 118 -17.29 -3.98 5.59
C TYR A 118 -17.11 -4.59 4.19
N ARG A 119 -16.46 -5.75 4.16
CA ARG A 119 -16.42 -6.62 2.98
C ARG A 119 -16.59 -8.07 3.40
N THR A 120 -17.37 -8.82 2.65
CA THR A 120 -17.55 -10.26 2.85
C THR A 120 -16.82 -11.11 1.81
N ASN A 121 -16.59 -12.39 2.14
CA ASN A 121 -16.21 -13.41 1.16
C ASN A 121 -17.47 -14.11 0.58
N ASP A 122 -17.27 -15.12 -0.27
CA ASP A 122 -18.35 -15.87 -0.93
C ASP A 122 -19.33 -16.56 0.05
N ASP A 123 -18.89 -16.85 1.28
CA ASP A 123 -19.71 -17.44 2.35
C ASP A 123 -20.45 -16.39 3.19
N GLY A 124 -20.35 -15.11 2.80
CA GLY A 124 -20.87 -13.96 3.53
C GLY A 124 -20.14 -13.64 4.83
N ARG A 125 -18.94 -14.19 5.04
CA ARG A 125 -18.12 -13.93 6.24
C ARG A 125 -17.39 -12.61 6.10
N ILE A 126 -17.40 -11.80 7.13
CA ILE A 126 -16.73 -10.50 7.19
C ILE A 126 -15.21 -10.73 7.20
N ILE A 127 -14.56 -10.28 6.12
CA ILE A 127 -13.10 -10.34 5.95
C ILE A 127 -12.45 -8.97 6.13
N MET A 128 -13.20 -7.88 5.99
CA MET A 128 -12.75 -6.51 6.24
C MET A 128 -13.82 -5.80 7.07
N LEU A 129 -13.40 -5.11 8.12
CA LEU A 129 -14.29 -4.29 8.93
C LEU A 129 -13.62 -2.97 9.26
N HIS A 130 -14.24 -1.87 8.83
CA HIS A 130 -13.88 -0.51 9.18
C HIS A 130 -14.95 0.06 10.10
N ILE A 131 -14.56 0.36 11.33
CA ILE A 131 -15.44 0.93 12.35
C ILE A 131 -15.20 2.43 12.38
N ASP A 132 -16.12 3.17 11.77
CA ASP A 132 -16.15 4.63 11.79
C ASP A 132 -17.34 5.10 12.65
N PRO A 133 -17.11 5.77 13.79
CA PRO A 133 -18.18 6.28 14.64
C PRO A 133 -18.79 7.58 14.10
N TYR A 134 -18.45 8.02 12.89
CA TYR A 134 -19.09 9.16 12.24
C TYR A 134 -20.57 8.87 11.96
N VAL A 135 -21.45 9.52 12.71
CA VAL A 135 -22.89 9.51 12.45
C VAL A 135 -23.27 10.80 11.74
N GLU A 136 -23.52 10.72 10.44
CA GLU A 136 -23.93 11.88 9.64
C GLU A 136 -25.28 12.41 10.16
N GLY A 137 -25.33 13.67 10.59
CA GLY A 137 -26.60 14.38 10.87
C GLY A 137 -27.04 14.54 12.32
N ILE A 138 -26.37 13.98 13.33
CA ILE A 138 -26.80 14.15 14.74
C ILE A 138 -26.32 15.47 15.36
N LEU A 139 -25.18 16.03 14.94
CA LEU A 139 -24.72 17.36 15.35
C LEU A 139 -23.97 18.00 14.16
N GLY A 140 -24.33 19.23 13.80
CA GLY A 140 -23.79 19.90 12.60
C GLY A 140 -22.27 19.91 12.54
N ARG A 141 -21.74 19.94 11.30
CA ARG A 141 -20.32 19.96 10.86
C ARG A 141 -19.34 20.89 11.60
N GLU A 142 -19.80 21.64 12.59
CA GLU A 142 -18.99 22.59 13.35
C GLU A 142 -18.57 22.06 14.73
N ASN A 143 -19.11 20.91 15.18
CA ASN A 143 -18.61 20.19 16.36
C ASN A 143 -18.45 18.70 16.00
N ASP A 144 -17.26 18.32 15.54
CA ASP A 144 -16.82 16.94 15.30
C ASP A 144 -16.80 16.14 16.63
N ASN A 145 -17.97 15.87 17.18
CA ASN A 145 -18.12 15.06 18.38
C ASN A 145 -18.13 13.58 17.96
N PHE A 146 -16.97 13.06 17.57
CA PHE A 146 -16.78 11.61 17.50
C PHE A 146 -17.15 11.01 18.87
N VAL A 147 -17.89 9.90 18.87
CA VAL A 147 -18.22 9.18 20.09
C VAL A 147 -17.12 8.15 20.33
N PRO A 148 -16.14 8.41 21.22
CA PRO A 148 -15.09 7.45 21.49
C PRO A 148 -15.66 6.19 22.13
N TYR A 149 -15.33 5.03 21.56
CA TYR A 149 -15.79 3.72 22.02
C TYR A 149 -14.62 2.83 22.46
N ASN A 150 -14.94 1.78 23.23
CA ASN A 150 -14.01 0.69 23.50
C ASN A 150 -14.35 -0.46 22.55
N LEU A 151 -13.34 -1.12 21.99
CA LEU A 151 -13.57 -2.29 21.15
C LEU A 151 -14.16 -3.43 21.99
N PRO A 152 -15.38 -3.92 21.73
CA PRO A 152 -15.98 -5.00 22.49
C PRO A 152 -15.46 -6.36 22.04
N LYS A 153 -15.51 -7.33 22.95
CA LYS A 153 -15.03 -8.71 22.73
C LYS A 153 -15.73 -9.46 21.60
N ASP A 154 -16.93 -9.02 21.20
CA ASP A 154 -17.67 -9.61 20.08
C ASP A 154 -16.89 -9.55 18.75
N ILE A 155 -15.89 -8.66 18.61
CA ILE A 155 -14.97 -8.67 17.47
C ILE A 155 -14.28 -10.03 17.26
N LEU A 156 -14.08 -10.80 18.33
CA LEU A 156 -13.45 -12.12 18.26
C LEU A 156 -14.35 -13.18 17.59
N ARG A 157 -15.61 -12.86 17.30
CA ARG A 157 -16.51 -13.77 16.56
C ARG A 157 -16.24 -13.77 15.06
N PHE A 158 -15.61 -12.72 14.53
CA PHE A 158 -15.28 -12.61 13.10
C PHE A 158 -14.01 -13.39 12.76
N GLN A 159 -14.11 -14.72 12.78
CA GLN A 159 -12.96 -15.61 12.62
C GLN A 159 -12.28 -15.46 11.26
N SER A 160 -13.00 -15.03 10.22
CA SER A 160 -12.48 -14.76 8.88
C SER A 160 -11.89 -13.36 8.70
N LEU A 161 -11.87 -12.52 9.75
CA LEU A 161 -11.44 -11.13 9.65
C LEU A 161 -9.94 -11.03 9.30
N GLU A 162 -9.64 -10.38 8.18
CA GLU A 162 -8.29 -10.15 7.65
C GLU A 162 -7.81 -8.71 7.87
N ASP A 163 -8.74 -7.75 7.85
CA ASP A 163 -8.47 -6.31 7.92
C ASP A 163 -9.43 -5.66 8.92
N LEU A 164 -8.87 -5.11 10.00
CA LEU A 164 -9.61 -4.34 11.00
C LEU A 164 -9.09 -2.91 11.01
N THR A 165 -9.98 -1.96 10.74
CA THR A 165 -9.67 -0.53 10.85
C THR A 165 -10.60 0.10 11.87
N MET A 166 -10.05 0.85 12.83
CA MET A 166 -10.79 1.46 13.92
C MET A 166 -10.52 2.97 13.94
N TRP A 167 -11.58 3.76 13.83
CA TRP A 167 -11.54 5.22 13.99
C TRP A 167 -11.99 5.60 15.40
N SER A 168 -11.31 6.55 16.03
CA SER A 168 -11.65 7.11 17.36
C SER A 168 -11.85 6.06 18.45
N CYS A 169 -11.18 4.90 18.34
CA CYS A 169 -11.23 3.84 19.35
C CYS A 169 -10.39 4.24 20.57
N ARG A 170 -11.00 4.28 21.75
CA ARG A 170 -10.37 4.71 23.01
C ARG A 170 -9.36 3.69 23.56
N CYS A 171 -9.71 2.42 23.49
CA CYS A 171 -8.82 1.32 23.86
C CYS A 171 -9.31 -0.03 23.30
N ILE A 172 -8.36 -0.96 23.18
CA ILE A 172 -8.63 -2.39 23.08
C ILE A 172 -8.56 -2.96 24.50
N PRO A 173 -9.67 -3.39 25.11
CA PRO A 173 -9.68 -3.96 26.45
C PRO A 173 -8.81 -5.22 26.56
N ASP A 174 -8.24 -5.47 27.75
CA ASP A 174 -7.31 -6.60 27.99
C ASP A 174 -7.95 -7.98 27.73
N ASP A 175 -9.28 -8.10 27.80
CA ASP A 175 -10.02 -9.34 27.53
C ASP A 175 -10.34 -9.56 26.04
N VAL A 176 -9.95 -8.62 25.18
CA VAL A 176 -10.07 -8.68 23.71
C VAL A 176 -8.72 -9.07 23.11
N ASP A 177 -8.47 -10.38 23.02
CA ASP A 177 -7.24 -10.90 22.41
C ASP A 177 -7.33 -10.92 20.88
N LEU A 178 -7.09 -9.78 20.22
CA LEU A 178 -7.11 -9.69 18.76
C LEU A 178 -6.07 -10.60 18.07
N ALA A 179 -5.02 -11.01 18.78
CA ALA A 179 -4.04 -11.96 18.24
C ALA A 179 -4.63 -13.38 18.06
N SER A 180 -5.75 -13.68 18.73
CA SER A 180 -6.49 -14.94 18.55
C SER A 180 -7.24 -15.02 17.21
N LEU A 181 -7.42 -13.89 16.51
CA LEU A 181 -8.03 -13.86 15.19
C LEU A 181 -7.07 -14.50 14.15
N PRO A 182 -7.41 -15.66 13.58
CA PRO A 182 -6.46 -16.44 12.81
C PRO A 182 -6.09 -15.80 11.48
N HIS A 183 -6.94 -14.96 10.91
CA HIS A 183 -6.71 -14.41 9.56
C HIS A 183 -6.26 -12.94 9.55
N LEU A 184 -6.18 -12.29 10.72
CA LEU A 184 -5.88 -10.86 10.82
C LEU A 184 -4.47 -10.55 10.32
N GLN A 185 -4.40 -9.76 9.25
CA GLN A 185 -3.17 -9.38 8.55
C GLN A 185 -2.98 -7.86 8.47
N LYS A 186 -4.06 -7.09 8.60
CA LYS A 186 -4.02 -5.62 8.58
C LYS A 186 -4.75 -5.04 9.78
N LEU A 187 -4.12 -4.05 10.40
CA LEU A 187 -4.66 -3.31 11.54
C LEU A 187 -4.50 -1.81 11.28
N GLY A 188 -5.60 -1.09 11.35
CA GLY A 188 -5.64 0.36 11.17
C GLY A 188 -6.14 1.05 12.43
N PHE A 189 -5.41 2.07 12.87
CA PHE A 189 -5.79 2.97 13.93
C PHE A 189 -5.92 4.38 13.38
N TYR A 190 -7.15 4.88 13.35
CA TYR A 190 -7.47 6.23 12.90
C TYR A 190 -7.96 7.08 14.05
N ASP A 191 -7.66 8.37 14.00
CA ASP A 191 -7.97 9.33 15.05
C ASP A 191 -7.59 8.84 16.47
N LEU A 192 -6.28 8.85 16.73
CA LEU A 192 -5.71 8.44 18.02
C LEU A 192 -5.91 9.45 19.15
N GLU A 193 -6.62 10.57 18.95
CA GLU A 193 -6.79 11.61 19.99
C GLU A 193 -7.38 11.04 21.28
N TYR A 194 -8.33 10.11 21.13
CA TYR A 194 -9.04 9.51 22.24
C TYR A 194 -8.35 8.28 22.81
N MET A 195 -7.23 7.83 22.22
CA MET A 195 -6.50 6.69 22.76
C MET A 195 -5.81 7.06 24.07
N SER A 196 -6.28 6.46 25.16
CA SER A 196 -5.60 6.55 26.46
C SER A 196 -4.23 5.87 26.40
N THR A 197 -3.37 6.12 27.39
CA THR A 197 -2.04 5.49 27.51
C THR A 197 -2.08 3.95 27.57
N ARG A 198 -3.26 3.32 27.74
CA ARG A 198 -3.45 1.86 27.76
C ARG A 198 -4.15 1.33 26.50
N SER A 199 -3.87 1.91 25.35
CA SER A 199 -4.68 1.67 24.17
C SER A 199 -4.48 0.30 23.51
N VAL A 200 -3.27 -0.25 23.59
CA VAL A 200 -2.94 -1.60 23.10
C VAL A 200 -2.32 -2.40 24.25
N PRO A 201 -2.88 -3.57 24.60
CA PRO A 201 -2.29 -4.42 25.63
C PRO A 201 -0.84 -4.76 25.28
N SER A 202 0.11 -4.40 26.15
CA SER A 202 1.55 -4.47 25.87
C SER A 202 2.07 -5.88 25.55
N GLY A 203 1.31 -6.93 25.90
CA GLY A 203 1.61 -8.32 25.60
C GLY A 203 0.99 -8.87 24.31
N MET A 204 0.24 -8.07 23.56
CA MET A 204 -0.45 -8.53 22.36
C MET A 204 0.54 -8.69 21.21
N ASN A 205 0.77 -9.94 20.79
CA ASN A 205 1.68 -10.28 19.71
C ASN A 205 0.88 -10.71 18.48
N PHE A 206 1.09 -10.04 17.35
CA PHE A 206 0.39 -10.37 16.11
C PHE A 206 1.32 -11.08 15.11
N PRO A 207 1.45 -12.42 15.19
CA PRO A 207 2.41 -13.14 14.35
C PRO A 207 2.06 -13.12 12.86
N ARG A 208 0.83 -12.74 12.49
CA ARG A 208 0.36 -12.70 11.09
C ARG A 208 0.18 -11.28 10.54
N LEU A 209 0.35 -10.26 11.38
CA LEU A 209 0.16 -8.88 10.94
C LEU A 209 1.26 -8.47 9.97
N LYS A 210 0.85 -8.07 8.77
CA LYS A 210 1.71 -7.60 7.68
C LYS A 210 1.59 -6.11 7.45
N GLU A 211 0.44 -5.51 7.78
CA GLU A 211 0.19 -4.09 7.56
C GLU A 211 -0.33 -3.42 8.82
N LEU A 212 0.31 -2.31 9.17
CA LEU A 212 -0.12 -1.42 10.25
C LEU A 212 -0.34 -0.03 9.65
N VAL A 213 -1.52 0.52 9.89
CA VAL A 213 -1.88 1.89 9.51
C VAL A 213 -2.12 2.70 10.78
N VAL A 214 -1.49 3.86 10.86
CA VAL A 214 -1.51 4.72 12.05
C VAL A 214 -1.81 6.15 11.64
N ASP A 215 -2.89 6.70 12.16
CA ASP A 215 -3.23 8.11 12.03
C ASP A 215 -2.61 8.94 13.16
N ILE A 216 -1.97 10.03 12.78
CA ILE A 216 -1.14 10.91 13.61
C ILE A 216 -1.66 12.36 13.62
N SER A 217 -2.91 12.58 13.20
CA SER A 217 -3.50 13.91 12.97
C SER A 217 -3.61 14.80 14.20
N HIS A 218 -3.97 14.24 15.36
CA HIS A 218 -4.50 15.01 16.49
C HIS A 218 -3.64 14.95 17.75
N ALA A 219 -2.84 13.90 17.93
CA ALA A 219 -2.03 13.72 19.13
C ALA A 219 -0.70 12.98 18.84
N PRO A 220 0.36 13.24 19.61
CA PRO A 220 1.55 12.40 19.60
C PRO A 220 1.18 10.96 19.94
N LEU A 221 1.87 10.01 19.30
CA LEU A 221 1.66 8.59 19.59
C LEU A 221 1.98 8.28 21.05
N PRO A 222 1.11 7.54 21.77
CA PRO A 222 1.42 7.08 23.12
C PRO A 222 2.73 6.29 23.13
N SER A 223 3.62 6.54 24.09
CA SER A 223 4.91 5.83 24.20
C SER A 223 4.75 4.32 24.28
N ASP A 224 3.68 3.87 24.95
CA ASP A 224 3.38 2.44 25.09
C ASP A 224 2.98 1.81 23.76
N PHE A 225 2.24 2.55 22.91
CA PHE A 225 1.93 2.15 21.54
C PHE A 225 3.20 2.03 20.70
N VAL A 226 4.09 3.02 20.79
CA VAL A 226 5.37 3.01 20.06
C VAL A 226 6.25 1.83 20.50
N SER A 227 6.34 1.59 21.81
CA SER A 227 7.06 0.45 22.38
C SER A 227 6.48 -0.89 21.92
N TRP A 228 5.16 -1.03 21.93
CA TRP A 228 4.47 -2.21 21.42
C TRP A 228 4.75 -2.42 19.93
N MET A 229 4.52 -1.40 19.10
CA MET A 229 4.74 -1.47 17.65
C MET A 229 6.15 -1.93 17.32
N THR A 230 7.16 -1.33 17.98
CA THR A 230 8.58 -1.63 17.70
C THR A 230 9.05 -3.00 18.23
N SER A 231 8.33 -3.62 19.16
CA SER A 231 8.74 -4.88 19.81
C SER A 231 7.89 -6.11 19.50
N GLN A 232 6.62 -5.95 19.09
CA GLN A 232 5.65 -7.05 18.99
C GLN A 232 5.20 -7.39 17.57
N LEU A 233 5.73 -6.75 16.53
CA LEU A 233 5.28 -6.89 15.14
C LEU A 233 6.38 -7.42 14.19
N PRO A 234 7.00 -8.59 14.45
CA PRO A 234 8.20 -9.03 13.72
C PRO A 234 7.99 -9.34 12.22
N ASN A 235 6.75 -9.50 11.78
CA ASN A 235 6.39 -9.83 10.40
C ASN A 235 5.79 -8.65 9.62
N LEU A 236 5.88 -7.43 10.18
CA LEU A 236 5.33 -6.24 9.56
C LEU A 236 6.03 -5.94 8.23
N GLU A 237 5.28 -5.91 7.14
CA GLU A 237 5.79 -5.64 5.79
C GLU A 237 5.48 -4.22 5.33
N ILE A 238 4.37 -3.64 5.79
CA ILE A 238 3.85 -2.33 5.40
C ILE A 238 3.54 -1.52 6.65
N LEU A 239 4.11 -0.31 6.71
CA LEU A 239 3.87 0.65 7.78
C LEU A 239 3.38 1.97 7.16
N SER A 240 2.15 2.36 7.48
CA SER A 240 1.49 3.52 6.89
C SER A 240 1.17 4.57 7.95
N PHE A 241 1.53 5.82 7.68
CA PHE A 241 1.17 6.98 8.49
C PHE A 241 0.13 7.81 7.76
N HIS A 242 -0.91 8.24 8.46
CA HIS A 242 -1.95 9.11 7.93
C HIS A 242 -2.03 10.39 8.75
N GLU A 243 -2.08 11.57 8.14
CA GLU A 243 -2.26 12.86 8.84
C GLU A 243 -3.36 13.70 8.17
N TYR A 244 -4.59 13.53 8.60
CA TYR A 244 -5.73 14.39 8.31
C TYR A 244 -5.71 15.67 9.16
N GLY A 245 -5.00 16.70 8.72
CA GLY A 245 -5.07 18.00 9.40
C GLY A 245 -4.01 18.99 8.96
N ALA A 246 -4.13 20.25 9.42
CA ALA A 246 -3.20 21.33 9.11
C ALA A 246 -2.21 21.65 10.25
N SER A 247 -2.32 20.98 11.41
CA SER A 247 -1.73 21.48 12.66
C SER A 247 -1.09 20.42 13.55
N SER A 248 -0.47 19.37 13.01
CA SER A 248 0.29 18.48 13.87
C SER A 248 1.62 19.16 14.26
N THR A 249 1.88 19.24 15.57
CA THR A 249 3.20 19.62 16.09
C THR A 249 3.65 18.52 17.05
N GLY A 250 4.74 17.81 16.70
CA GLY A 250 5.49 16.97 17.65
C GLY A 250 5.23 15.46 17.66
N TRP A 251 4.47 14.88 16.72
CA TRP A 251 4.43 13.41 16.57
C TRP A 251 5.74 12.84 16.00
N ASP A 252 6.45 13.67 15.24
CA ASP A 252 7.62 13.32 14.44
C ASP A 252 8.81 12.92 15.31
N GLU A 253 9.14 13.66 16.37
CA GLU A 253 10.36 13.41 17.15
C GLU A 253 10.38 12.04 17.85
N LEU A 254 9.35 11.73 18.67
CA LEU A 254 9.28 10.46 19.41
C LEU A 254 9.21 9.25 18.47
N PHE A 255 8.47 9.39 17.39
CA PHE A 255 8.29 8.32 16.43
C PHE A 255 9.58 8.07 15.62
N LEU A 256 10.23 9.12 15.14
CA LEU A 256 11.51 9.01 14.45
C LEU A 256 12.59 8.46 15.37
N ASP A 257 12.63 8.88 16.64
CA ASP A 257 13.52 8.29 17.65
C ASP A 257 13.32 6.78 17.76
N ALA A 258 12.07 6.33 17.81
CA ALA A 258 11.76 4.90 17.88
C ALA A 258 12.20 4.14 16.62
N LEU A 259 11.95 4.70 15.43
CA LEU A 259 12.42 4.10 14.18
C LEU A 259 13.95 4.12 14.01
N ILE A 260 14.65 4.96 14.76
CA ILE A 260 16.12 5.02 14.78
C ILE A 260 16.70 4.07 15.84
N SER A 261 15.88 3.47 16.71
CA SER A 261 16.32 2.53 17.73
C SER A 261 16.95 1.27 17.14
N ASP A 262 17.90 0.67 17.87
CA ASP A 262 18.63 -0.53 17.44
C ASP A 262 17.83 -1.83 17.48
N ASN A 263 16.68 -1.83 18.15
CA ASN A 263 15.93 -3.05 18.46
C ASN A 263 14.53 -3.05 17.82
N LEU A 264 14.44 -2.80 16.51
CA LEU A 264 13.18 -2.91 15.78
C LEU A 264 12.92 -4.36 15.37
N CYS A 265 11.83 -4.96 15.85
CA CYS A 265 11.49 -6.35 15.55
C CYS A 265 11.17 -6.60 14.06
N PHE A 266 10.73 -5.57 13.32
CA PHE A 266 10.39 -5.64 11.89
C PHE A 266 11.47 -5.09 10.95
N GLN A 267 12.68 -4.85 11.46
CA GLN A 267 13.78 -4.26 10.67
C GLN A 267 14.05 -5.03 9.37
N ASP A 268 13.95 -6.37 9.44
CA ASP A 268 14.22 -7.28 8.32
C ASP A 268 12.96 -7.67 7.53
N SER A 269 11.75 -7.32 8.00
CA SER A 269 10.50 -7.66 7.32
C SER A 269 9.90 -6.50 6.54
N LEU A 270 10.21 -5.25 6.92
CA LEU A 270 9.58 -4.05 6.35
C LEU A 270 9.98 -3.85 4.88
N LYS A 271 8.98 -3.85 4.00
CA LYS A 271 9.13 -3.69 2.54
C LYS A 271 8.61 -2.35 2.02
N GLN A 272 7.66 -1.75 2.73
CA GLN A 272 7.00 -0.52 2.32
C GLN A 272 6.72 0.41 3.50
N MET A 273 6.96 1.71 3.29
CA MET A 273 6.60 2.77 4.21
C MET A 273 5.75 3.82 3.50
N ASN A 274 4.58 4.13 4.04
CA ASN A 274 3.66 5.12 3.48
C ASN A 274 3.57 6.31 4.43
N PHE A 275 3.63 7.51 3.87
CA PHE A 275 3.41 8.78 4.56
C PHE A 275 2.28 9.48 3.81
N GLU A 276 1.06 9.24 4.25
CA GLU A 276 -0.16 9.76 3.66
C GLU A 276 -0.63 11.00 4.40
N TYR A 277 -0.75 12.09 3.66
CA TYR A 277 -1.10 13.41 4.17
C TYR A 277 -0.14 13.98 5.22
N CYS A 278 0.97 13.29 5.52
CA CYS A 278 1.92 13.74 6.52
C CYS A 278 2.66 14.99 6.05
N ASN A 279 2.68 16.04 6.87
CA ASN A 279 3.46 17.26 6.59
C ASN A 279 4.97 17.05 6.86
N ILE A 280 5.56 16.01 6.26
CA ILE A 280 7.00 15.73 6.37
C ILE A 280 7.84 16.58 5.40
N ALA A 281 7.20 17.44 4.59
CA ALA A 281 7.87 18.39 3.71
C ALA A 281 8.74 19.41 4.47
N HIS A 282 8.55 19.55 5.80
CA HIS A 282 9.53 20.24 6.63
C HIS A 282 10.89 19.55 6.51
N ASN A 283 11.83 20.24 5.87
CA ASN A 283 13.13 19.74 5.44
C ASN A 283 13.93 18.96 6.50
N SER A 284 13.73 19.20 7.80
CA SER A 284 14.42 18.48 8.88
C SER A 284 13.96 17.03 9.02
N VAL A 285 12.65 16.79 9.01
CA VAL A 285 12.04 15.47 9.22
C VAL A 285 12.39 14.52 8.09
N LEU A 286 12.13 14.93 6.84
CA LEU A 286 12.42 14.09 5.69
C LEU A 286 13.93 13.80 5.54
N LYS A 287 14.81 14.76 5.85
CA LYS A 287 16.26 14.52 5.89
C LYS A 287 16.62 13.47 6.93
N ARG A 288 15.99 13.53 8.11
CA ARG A 288 16.22 12.58 9.20
C ARG A 288 15.72 11.20 8.83
N ILE A 289 14.54 11.09 8.21
CA ILE A 289 14.03 9.82 7.66
C ILE A 289 15.08 9.22 6.71
N ILE A 290 15.51 9.99 5.71
CA ILE A 290 16.43 9.50 4.68
C ILE A 290 17.80 9.10 5.23
N ARG A 291 18.34 9.85 6.19
CA ARG A 291 19.68 9.63 6.72
C ARG A 291 19.75 8.58 7.83
N SER A 292 18.73 8.53 8.68
CA SER A 292 18.79 7.78 9.93
C SER A 292 17.80 6.62 9.98
N VAL A 293 16.66 6.72 9.30
CA VAL A 293 15.60 5.70 9.34
C VAL A 293 15.78 4.71 8.20
N LEU A 294 15.76 5.18 6.94
CA LEU A 294 15.75 4.30 5.77
C LEU A 294 16.92 3.30 5.71
N PRO A 295 18.19 3.66 6.03
CA PRO A 295 19.31 2.73 5.95
C PRO A 295 19.21 1.52 6.89
N ARG A 296 18.31 1.57 7.89
CA ARG A 296 18.13 0.48 8.85
C ARG A 296 17.36 -0.70 8.23
N PHE A 297 16.53 -0.47 7.22
CA PHE A 297 15.62 -1.49 6.67
C PHE A 297 16.21 -2.12 5.41
N ALA A 298 16.81 -3.30 5.55
CA ALA A 298 17.51 -3.99 4.46
C ALA A 298 16.59 -4.40 3.29
N HIS A 299 15.29 -4.52 3.54
CA HIS A 299 14.30 -4.97 2.56
C HIS A 299 13.31 -3.89 2.12
N LEU A 300 13.48 -2.65 2.61
CA LEU A 300 12.60 -1.53 2.26
C LEU A 300 12.82 -1.14 0.80
N GLY A 301 11.81 -1.44 -0.03
CA GLY A 301 11.83 -1.22 -1.47
C GLY A 301 10.95 -0.06 -1.94
N THR A 302 9.95 0.30 -1.15
CA THR A 302 8.94 1.30 -1.53
C THR A 302 8.76 2.34 -0.43
N ILE A 303 8.81 3.60 -0.84
CA ILE A 303 8.37 4.73 -0.03
C ILE A 303 7.24 5.40 -0.80
N ASN A 304 6.07 5.52 -0.18
CA ASN A 304 4.98 6.32 -0.71
C ASN A 304 4.89 7.59 0.11
N TYR A 305 5.00 8.73 -0.55
CA TYR A 305 4.79 10.04 0.02
C TYR A 305 3.60 10.69 -0.66
N PHE A 306 2.58 10.97 0.11
CA PHE A 306 1.39 11.68 -0.33
C PHE A 306 1.16 12.85 0.62
N ASP A 307 1.00 14.04 0.08
CA ASP A 307 0.64 15.20 0.86
C ASP A 307 -0.33 16.07 0.05
N ARG A 308 -1.44 16.50 0.67
CA ARG A 308 -2.42 17.42 0.07
C ARG A 308 -1.78 18.78 -0.23
N ASN A 309 -0.87 19.20 0.65
CA ASN A 309 -0.25 20.52 0.68
C ASN A 309 1.07 20.56 -0.07
N THR A 310 1.74 19.43 -0.31
CA THR A 310 2.94 19.40 -1.14
C THR A 310 2.56 19.77 -2.57
N THR A 311 2.90 21.01 -2.92
CA THR A 311 2.66 21.61 -4.22
C THR A 311 3.90 21.56 -5.11
N ASP A 312 5.04 21.10 -4.58
CA ASP A 312 6.35 21.49 -5.08
C ASP A 312 7.41 20.40 -4.92
N PHE A 313 7.96 19.89 -6.02
CA PHE A 313 9.06 18.91 -6.01
C PHE A 313 10.46 19.50 -5.77
N ARG A 314 10.61 20.81 -5.58
CA ARG A 314 11.92 21.43 -5.31
C ARG A 314 12.59 20.90 -4.04
N PHE A 315 11.83 20.37 -3.08
CA PHE A 315 12.41 19.70 -1.91
C PHE A 315 13.30 18.51 -2.30
N LEU A 316 13.04 17.84 -3.45
CA LEU A 316 13.90 16.77 -3.96
C LEU A 316 15.32 17.26 -4.23
N SER A 317 15.50 18.54 -4.61
CA SER A 317 16.84 19.13 -4.76
C SER A 317 17.60 19.16 -3.43
N ILE A 318 16.89 19.38 -2.32
CA ILE A 318 17.47 19.35 -0.98
C ILE A 318 17.84 17.91 -0.61
N LEU A 319 17.01 16.93 -0.96
CA LEU A 319 17.35 15.51 -0.78
C LEU A 319 18.64 15.16 -1.52
N THR A 320 18.75 15.60 -2.77
CA THR A 320 19.95 15.33 -3.58
C THR A 320 21.24 15.95 -3.07
N ALA A 321 21.15 17.02 -2.30
CA ALA A 321 22.33 17.64 -1.70
C ALA A 321 22.87 16.86 -0.49
N THR A 322 22.07 15.94 0.08
CA THR A 322 22.28 15.48 1.45
C THR A 322 22.85 14.08 1.56
N THR A 323 22.26 13.07 0.90
CA THR A 323 22.71 11.66 0.88
C THR A 323 21.88 10.90 -0.19
N PRO A 324 22.46 9.99 -0.99
CA PRO A 324 21.66 9.09 -1.82
C PRO A 324 20.79 8.16 -0.95
N LEU A 325 19.65 7.76 -1.47
CA LEU A 325 18.78 6.77 -0.86
C LEU A 325 19.49 5.40 -0.80
N PRO A 326 19.14 4.56 0.20
CA PRO A 326 19.49 3.14 0.16
C PRO A 326 19.16 2.50 -1.19
N ARG A 327 20.09 1.70 -1.73
CA ARG A 327 19.95 1.03 -3.04
C ARG A 327 18.79 0.05 -3.11
N THR A 328 18.31 -0.40 -1.96
CA THR A 328 17.13 -1.25 -1.80
C THR A 328 15.85 -0.53 -2.22
N ILE A 329 15.83 0.81 -2.18
CA ILE A 329 14.66 1.59 -2.56
C ILE A 329 14.59 1.69 -4.08
N HIS A 330 13.49 1.21 -4.61
CA HIS A 330 13.20 1.06 -6.03
C HIS A 330 12.04 1.95 -6.48
N SER A 331 11.11 2.19 -5.55
CA SER A 331 9.94 3.04 -5.75
C SER A 331 9.93 4.16 -4.71
N PHE A 332 9.92 5.40 -5.19
CA PHE A 332 9.76 6.60 -4.37
C PHE A 332 8.52 7.35 -4.87
N ILE A 333 7.35 6.82 -4.52
CA ILE A 333 6.07 7.23 -5.07
C ILE A 333 5.72 8.59 -4.48
N LEU A 334 5.55 9.57 -5.38
CA LEU A 334 5.06 10.89 -5.05
C LEU A 334 3.60 10.95 -5.51
N SER A 335 2.68 10.85 -4.56
CA SER A 335 1.26 11.03 -4.81
C SER A 335 0.94 12.53 -4.78
N MET A 336 0.18 13.01 -5.75
CA MET A 336 -0.31 14.37 -5.81
C MET A 336 -1.83 14.37 -5.64
N SER A 337 -2.38 15.36 -4.92
CA SER A 337 -3.84 15.51 -4.84
C SER A 337 -4.43 15.81 -6.22
N ALA A 338 -5.50 15.08 -6.58
CA ALA A 338 -6.20 15.18 -7.86
C ALA A 338 -6.95 16.51 -8.04
N ASP A 339 -7.25 17.21 -6.95
CA ASP A 339 -8.08 18.42 -6.95
C ASP A 339 -7.40 19.64 -7.60
N ASN A 340 -6.12 19.52 -7.93
CA ASN A 340 -5.39 20.56 -8.64
C ASN A 340 -5.26 20.21 -10.12
N ALA A 341 -6.29 20.50 -10.92
CA ALA A 341 -6.24 20.37 -12.38
C ALA A 341 -5.04 21.13 -13.00
N ASP A 342 -4.59 22.22 -12.36
CA ASP A 342 -3.40 22.98 -12.73
C ASP A 342 -2.08 22.22 -12.45
N ARG A 343 -2.05 21.19 -11.60
CA ARG A 343 -0.82 20.47 -11.22
C ARG A 343 -0.38 19.37 -12.20
N LYS A 344 -1.14 19.11 -13.27
CA LYS A 344 -0.54 18.55 -14.51
C LYS A 344 0.64 19.41 -15.00
N MET A 345 0.77 20.66 -14.52
CA MET A 345 1.92 21.54 -14.73
C MET A 345 3.14 21.30 -13.83
N ALA A 346 3.09 20.55 -12.72
CA ALA A 346 4.27 20.33 -11.86
C ALA A 346 5.42 19.62 -12.61
N LEU A 347 5.07 18.64 -13.47
CA LEU A 347 6.02 18.02 -14.41
C LEU A 347 6.33 18.91 -15.64
N ARG A 348 5.61 20.02 -15.83
CA ARG A 348 5.87 21.03 -16.86
C ARG A 348 6.73 22.19 -16.34
N ASP A 349 6.72 22.50 -15.04
CA ASP A 349 7.62 23.49 -14.45
C ASP A 349 9.07 23.02 -14.64
N PRO A 350 9.89 23.78 -15.38
CA PRO A 350 11.29 23.42 -15.58
C PRO A 350 12.07 23.26 -14.28
N THR A 351 11.71 23.98 -13.21
CA THR A 351 12.44 23.94 -11.94
C THR A 351 12.19 22.64 -11.18
N GLU A 352 10.92 22.30 -10.96
CA GLU A 352 10.52 21.02 -10.36
C GLU A 352 10.98 19.82 -11.19
N ARG A 353 10.82 19.88 -12.52
CA ARG A 353 11.36 18.85 -13.42
C ARG A 353 12.86 18.68 -13.24
N MET A 354 13.63 19.78 -13.18
CA MET A 354 15.07 19.72 -12.96
C MET A 354 15.43 19.13 -11.60
N ALA A 355 14.66 19.44 -10.55
CA ALA A 355 14.83 18.86 -9.21
C ALA A 355 14.64 17.33 -9.25
N LEU A 356 13.57 16.86 -9.88
CA LEU A 356 13.29 15.44 -10.04
C LEU A 356 14.34 14.73 -10.91
N LEU A 357 14.79 15.35 -12.00
CA LEU A 357 15.87 14.79 -12.84
C LEU A 357 17.19 14.67 -12.06
N LYS A 358 17.55 15.68 -11.23
CA LYS A 358 18.71 15.60 -10.34
C LYS A 358 18.54 14.47 -9.32
N PHE A 359 17.33 14.31 -8.78
CA PHE A 359 17.00 13.24 -7.85
C PHE A 359 17.17 11.85 -8.45
N LEU A 360 16.65 11.61 -9.65
CA LEU A 360 16.78 10.32 -10.33
C LEU A 360 18.22 10.01 -10.74
N LYS A 361 19.00 11.03 -11.11
CA LYS A 361 20.44 10.88 -11.43
C LYS A 361 21.27 10.47 -10.22
N LEU A 362 20.92 10.97 -9.03
CA LEU A 362 21.61 10.60 -7.80
C LEU A 362 21.12 9.24 -7.28
N ASN A 363 19.82 8.98 -7.36
CA ASN A 363 19.17 7.80 -6.80
C ASN A 363 18.87 6.79 -7.90
N THR A 364 19.92 6.20 -8.45
CA THR A 364 19.83 5.42 -9.68
C THR A 364 19.14 4.06 -9.51
N SER A 365 18.83 3.65 -8.28
CA SER A 365 17.97 2.50 -7.99
C SER A 365 16.48 2.81 -8.14
N VAL A 366 16.08 4.09 -8.13
CA VAL A 366 14.68 4.51 -8.21
C VAL A 366 14.23 4.52 -9.66
N TYR A 367 13.22 3.71 -9.97
CA TYR A 367 12.64 3.62 -11.31
C TYR A 367 11.12 3.80 -11.34
N ASN A 368 10.49 4.06 -10.21
CA ASN A 368 9.08 4.44 -10.14
C ASN A 368 8.90 5.61 -9.16
N VAL A 369 8.29 6.70 -9.63
CA VAL A 369 8.05 7.89 -8.82
C VAL A 369 6.60 8.40 -8.84
N MET A 370 5.68 7.71 -9.53
CA MET A 370 4.30 8.16 -9.64
C MET A 370 3.30 7.20 -9.00
N SER A 371 2.29 7.79 -8.38
CA SER A 371 1.13 7.09 -7.83
C SER A 371 0.00 6.98 -8.84
N GLY A 372 -0.71 5.86 -8.83
CA GLY A 372 -1.96 5.70 -9.58
C GLY A 372 -3.14 5.90 -8.64
N TYR A 373 -3.60 7.13 -8.47
CA TYR A 373 -4.82 7.40 -7.70
C TYR A 373 -6.08 6.99 -8.49
N ARG A 374 -7.08 6.48 -7.76
CA ARG A 374 -8.10 5.55 -8.27
C ARG A 374 -9.21 6.11 -9.17
N HIS A 375 -9.37 7.43 -9.32
CA HIS A 375 -10.63 7.98 -9.86
C HIS A 375 -10.50 9.01 -10.96
N GLN A 376 -9.35 9.11 -11.61
CA GLN A 376 -9.31 9.84 -12.86
C GLN A 376 -8.69 8.94 -13.90
N GLU A 377 -9.41 8.77 -15.01
CA GLU A 377 -8.85 8.60 -16.33
C GLU A 377 -7.82 9.73 -16.55
N VAL A 378 -6.69 9.64 -15.86
CA VAL A 378 -5.50 10.37 -16.24
C VAL A 378 -5.24 9.81 -17.60
N HIS A 379 -5.63 10.56 -18.63
CA HIS A 379 -5.18 10.42 -19.98
C HIS A 379 -3.64 10.37 -19.94
N LEU A 380 -3.10 9.18 -19.66
CA LEU A 380 -2.17 8.38 -20.44
C LEU A 380 -1.17 9.14 -21.32
N HIS A 381 -0.71 10.29 -20.87
CA HIS A 381 0.50 10.91 -21.36
C HIS A 381 1.52 10.91 -20.24
N ASP A 382 2.34 9.86 -20.36
CA ASP A 382 3.73 9.68 -19.98
C ASP A 382 4.36 10.77 -19.11
N TYR A 383 5.12 10.31 -18.13
CA TYR A 383 6.31 11.02 -17.66
C TYR A 383 6.91 11.88 -18.77
N HIS A 384 7.30 13.11 -18.45
CA HIS A 384 8.08 13.92 -19.39
C HIS A 384 9.21 13.05 -19.99
N PRO A 385 9.52 13.11 -21.30
CA PRO A 385 10.47 12.19 -21.93
C PRO A 385 11.80 12.07 -21.19
N ASP A 386 12.35 13.17 -20.65
CA ASP A 386 13.57 13.14 -19.84
C ASP A 386 13.44 12.37 -18.52
N ILE A 387 12.27 12.41 -17.89
CA ILE A 387 11.99 11.65 -16.66
C ILE A 387 11.77 10.18 -17.03
N LYS A 388 10.95 9.90 -18.05
CA LYS A 388 10.73 8.56 -18.59
C LYS A 388 12.05 7.88 -18.93
N TYR A 389 12.92 8.63 -19.63
CA TYR A 389 14.29 8.25 -19.94
C TYR A 389 15.03 7.78 -18.69
N LEU A 390 15.14 8.63 -17.66
CA LEU A 390 15.92 8.28 -16.47
C LEU A 390 15.34 7.09 -15.72
N LEU A 391 14.02 6.97 -15.61
CA LEU A 391 13.38 5.85 -14.94
C LEU A 391 13.66 4.52 -15.66
N LEU A 392 13.57 4.50 -16.99
CA LEU A 392 13.87 3.31 -17.80
C LEU A 392 15.35 2.90 -17.68
N ILE A 393 16.26 3.87 -17.67
CA ILE A 393 17.70 3.63 -17.52
C ILE A 393 18.04 3.12 -16.11
N ASN A 394 17.49 3.74 -15.08
CA ASN A 394 17.63 3.31 -13.69
C ASN A 394 17.10 1.87 -13.53
N HIS A 395 15.94 1.56 -14.13
CA HIS A 395 15.36 0.23 -14.07
C HIS A 395 16.20 -0.84 -14.77
N ALA A 396 16.77 -0.51 -15.93
CA ALA A 396 17.69 -1.40 -16.64
C ALA A 396 18.92 -1.73 -15.80
N GLY A 397 19.29 -0.88 -14.84
CA GLY A 397 20.43 -1.05 -13.95
C GLY A 397 21.74 -0.58 -14.57
N GLU A 398 21.69 0.30 -15.56
CA GLU A 398 22.89 0.83 -16.24
C GLU A 398 23.86 1.47 -15.24
N SER A 399 23.35 2.31 -14.35
CA SER A 399 24.14 2.97 -13.30
C SER A 399 24.90 1.99 -12.41
N VAL A 400 24.28 0.86 -12.06
CA VAL A 400 24.86 -0.17 -11.20
C VAL A 400 26.04 -0.85 -11.91
N VAL A 401 25.93 -1.07 -13.21
CA VAL A 401 27.02 -1.64 -14.02
C VAL A 401 28.16 -0.64 -14.19
N VAL A 402 27.83 0.61 -14.49
CA VAL A 402 28.77 1.69 -14.78
C VAL A 402 29.61 2.07 -13.54
N GLU A 403 29.01 2.07 -12.35
CA GLU A 403 29.71 2.32 -11.07
C GLU A 403 30.66 1.18 -10.66
N ASN A 404 30.26 -0.07 -10.90
CA ASN A 404 31.06 -1.25 -10.54
C ASN A 404 32.27 -1.46 -11.46
N VAL A 405 32.18 -1.02 -12.72
CA VAL A 405 33.27 -1.14 -13.71
C VAL A 405 34.27 0.02 -13.62
N GLY A 406 33.89 1.15 -12.98
CA GLY A 406 34.65 2.41 -13.00
C GLY A 406 35.11 2.96 -11.65
N SER A 407 34.95 2.23 -10.53
CA SER A 407 35.30 2.73 -9.18
C SER A 407 36.82 2.76 -8.90
N THR A 408 37.49 3.75 -9.47
CA THR A 408 38.61 4.44 -8.82
C THR A 408 38.19 5.87 -8.55
N ALA A 409 38.09 6.19 -7.26
CA ALA A 409 37.43 7.31 -6.58
C ALA A 409 37.78 8.77 -6.97
N ASN A 410 38.20 9.09 -8.20
CA ASN A 410 38.56 10.46 -8.60
C ASN A 410 38.16 10.77 -10.05
N ARG A 411 36.88 10.58 -10.41
CA ARG A 411 36.40 11.08 -11.71
C ARG A 411 36.04 12.55 -11.63
N ASN A 412 36.76 13.37 -12.38
CA ASN A 412 36.39 14.76 -12.58
C ASN A 412 35.12 14.81 -13.44
N HIS A 413 34.29 15.85 -13.28
CA HIS A 413 33.06 16.05 -14.09
C HIS A 413 33.29 16.14 -15.62
N ASN A 414 34.56 16.19 -16.06
CA ASN A 414 34.95 16.22 -17.46
C ASN A 414 35.37 14.86 -18.02
N ASP A 415 35.38 13.79 -17.22
CA ASP A 415 35.72 12.46 -17.72
C ASP A 415 34.60 11.93 -18.63
N PRO A 416 34.96 11.27 -19.74
CA PRO A 416 33.97 10.71 -20.64
C PRO A 416 33.07 9.72 -19.90
N PRO A 417 31.77 9.65 -20.26
CA PRO A 417 30.82 8.74 -19.64
C PRO A 417 31.40 7.33 -19.64
N SER A 418 31.37 6.67 -18.48
CA SER A 418 31.85 5.28 -18.35
C SER A 418 31.02 4.41 -19.29
N ILE A 419 31.73 3.72 -20.18
CA ILE A 419 31.14 2.90 -21.23
C ILE A 419 30.67 1.59 -20.62
N VAL A 420 29.40 1.24 -20.84
CA VAL A 420 28.88 -0.09 -20.48
C VAL A 420 29.69 -1.16 -21.22
N PRO A 421 30.24 -2.18 -20.54
CA PRO A 421 30.91 -3.28 -21.21
C PRO A 421 30.00 -3.93 -22.26
N SER A 422 30.53 -4.16 -23.47
CA SER A 422 29.75 -4.74 -24.57
C SER A 422 29.15 -6.12 -24.22
N SER A 423 29.72 -6.83 -23.25
CA SER A 423 29.20 -8.11 -22.74
C SER A 423 27.93 -7.96 -21.88
N VAL A 424 27.73 -6.82 -21.22
CA VAL A 424 26.59 -6.57 -20.33
C VAL A 424 25.46 -5.84 -21.06
N LEU A 425 25.78 -5.14 -22.16
CA LEU A 425 24.82 -4.38 -22.94
C LEU A 425 23.60 -5.20 -23.41
N PRO A 426 23.73 -6.44 -23.94
CA PRO A 426 22.56 -7.25 -24.32
C PRO A 426 21.59 -7.49 -23.15
N ILE A 427 22.13 -7.75 -21.94
CA ILE A 427 21.35 -7.99 -20.73
C ILE A 427 20.58 -6.73 -20.32
N LEU A 428 21.24 -5.56 -20.36
CA LEU A 428 20.58 -4.28 -20.04
C LEU A 428 19.49 -3.95 -21.06
N LEU A 429 19.72 -4.22 -22.35
CA LEU A 429 18.73 -3.99 -23.40
C LEU A 429 17.50 -4.88 -23.22
N GLU A 430 17.72 -6.18 -23.00
CA GLU A 430 16.63 -7.13 -22.72
C GLU A 430 15.83 -6.70 -21.49
N ARG A 431 16.51 -6.38 -20.39
CA ARG A 431 15.87 -5.89 -19.17
C ARG A 431 15.12 -4.57 -19.39
N SER A 432 15.68 -3.63 -20.16
CA SER A 432 15.00 -2.35 -20.42
C SER A 432 13.67 -2.53 -21.15
N TYR A 433 13.54 -3.56 -21.99
CA TYR A 433 12.33 -3.87 -22.74
C TYR A 433 11.32 -4.71 -21.97
N HIS A 434 11.77 -5.83 -21.37
CA HIS A 434 10.87 -6.76 -20.68
C HIS A 434 10.21 -6.20 -19.44
N GLN A 435 10.74 -5.09 -18.97
CA GLN A 435 10.53 -4.54 -17.65
C GLN A 435 10.17 -3.04 -17.76
N SER A 436 9.95 -2.53 -18.98
CA SER A 436 9.63 -1.12 -19.26
C SER A 436 8.35 -0.63 -18.61
N ASP A 437 7.40 -1.53 -18.34
CA ASP A 437 6.10 -1.22 -17.75
C ASP A 437 6.17 -1.06 -16.22
N ASN A 438 7.23 -1.55 -15.59
CA ASN A 438 7.41 -1.48 -14.14
C ASN A 438 7.63 -0.06 -13.61
N ILE A 439 7.94 0.91 -14.48
CA ILE A 439 8.03 2.33 -14.13
C ILE A 439 6.65 2.94 -13.81
N TYR A 440 5.58 2.22 -14.19
CA TYR A 440 4.20 2.63 -13.95
C TYR A 440 3.61 1.90 -12.74
N HIS A 441 2.69 2.58 -12.05
CA HIS A 441 1.92 2.00 -10.96
C HIS A 441 1.13 0.75 -11.39
N LYS A 442 0.88 -0.20 -10.48
CA LYS A 442 0.20 -1.49 -10.78
C LYS A 442 -1.20 -1.31 -11.41
N ARG A 443 -1.89 -0.24 -11.04
CA ARG A 443 -3.23 0.11 -11.59
C ARG A 443 -3.17 0.96 -12.86
N SER A 444 -1.98 1.27 -13.37
CA SER A 444 -1.85 2.02 -14.61
C SER A 444 -2.33 1.17 -15.79
N PRO A 445 -3.12 1.72 -16.72
CA PRO A 445 -3.44 1.04 -17.98
C PRO A 445 -2.20 0.75 -18.85
N LEU A 446 -1.06 1.42 -18.60
CA LEU A 446 0.22 1.09 -19.25
C LEU A 446 0.94 -0.09 -18.60
N ARG A 447 0.50 -0.56 -17.44
CA ARG A 447 1.09 -1.73 -16.80
C ARG A 447 0.85 -2.95 -17.71
N GLY A 448 1.89 -3.72 -17.97
CA GLY A 448 1.87 -4.81 -18.96
C GLY A 448 2.15 -4.38 -20.41
N THR A 449 2.20 -3.08 -20.72
CA THR A 449 2.58 -2.61 -22.07
C THR A 449 4.09 -2.48 -22.19
N LYS A 450 4.71 -3.31 -23.05
CA LYS A 450 6.15 -3.24 -23.29
C LYS A 450 6.50 -2.07 -24.21
N ASP A 451 7.56 -1.35 -23.86
CA ASP A 451 8.04 -0.14 -24.53
C ASP A 451 9.53 -0.28 -24.87
N HIS A 452 9.87 -0.12 -26.14
CA HIS A 452 11.24 -0.20 -26.66
C HIS A 452 12.04 1.10 -26.47
N THR A 453 11.40 2.17 -25.98
CA THR A 453 12.02 3.48 -25.79
C THR A 453 13.27 3.39 -24.90
N GLY A 454 13.25 2.54 -23.85
CA GLY A 454 14.41 2.31 -22.98
C GLY A 454 15.61 1.72 -23.72
N MET A 455 15.37 0.79 -24.66
CA MET A 455 16.43 0.20 -25.49
C MET A 455 17.07 1.25 -26.39
N TYR A 456 16.25 2.08 -27.06
CA TYR A 456 16.72 3.14 -27.93
C TYR A 456 17.63 4.12 -27.17
N TYR A 457 17.24 4.45 -25.94
CA TYR A 457 18.00 5.31 -25.05
C TYR A 457 19.35 4.74 -24.62
N LEU A 458 19.38 3.47 -24.22
CA LEU A 458 20.63 2.76 -23.90
C LEU A 458 21.56 2.68 -25.10
N LEU A 459 21.03 2.32 -26.27
CA LEU A 459 21.80 2.25 -27.50
C LEU A 459 22.39 3.61 -27.84
N ARG A 460 21.59 4.69 -27.79
CA ARG A 460 22.04 6.06 -28.08
C ARG A 460 23.19 6.52 -27.19
N HIS A 461 23.16 6.17 -25.90
CA HIS A 461 24.21 6.53 -24.94
C HIS A 461 25.47 5.67 -25.06
N ASN A 462 25.32 4.44 -25.56
CA ASN A 462 26.41 3.48 -25.72
C ASN A 462 26.83 3.25 -27.18
N ILE A 463 26.46 4.14 -28.12
CA ILE A 463 26.84 4.04 -29.55
C ILE A 463 28.35 3.91 -29.71
N THR A 464 29.12 4.67 -28.93
CA THR A 464 30.59 4.60 -28.93
C THR A 464 31.12 3.23 -28.50
N ALA A 465 30.42 2.52 -27.61
CA ALA A 465 30.75 1.16 -27.20
C ALA A 465 30.51 0.12 -28.31
N LEU A 466 29.51 0.38 -29.16
CA LEU A 466 29.09 -0.52 -30.25
C LEU A 466 29.91 -0.33 -31.52
N ILE A 467 30.34 0.89 -31.81
CA ILE A 467 31.15 1.19 -33.00
C ILE A 467 32.58 0.65 -32.84
N GLY A 468 32.99 0.36 -31.61
CA GLY A 468 34.29 -0.21 -31.29
C GLY A 468 35.43 0.78 -31.51
N ASP A 469 36.39 0.69 -30.61
CA ASP A 469 37.72 1.24 -30.75
C ASP A 469 38.40 0.63 -31.99
N ARG A 470 38.01 1.10 -33.18
CA ARG A 470 38.71 0.86 -34.44
C ARG A 470 39.97 1.72 -34.52
N SER A 471 40.64 2.00 -33.40
CA SER A 471 42.10 2.15 -33.42
C SER A 471 42.75 0.78 -33.67
N VAL A 472 42.40 0.20 -34.83
CA VAL A 472 43.37 -0.56 -35.60
C VAL A 472 44.51 0.43 -35.80
N THR A 473 45.50 0.35 -34.93
CA THR A 473 46.85 0.76 -35.24
C THR A 473 47.18 0.07 -36.54
N MET A 474 46.93 0.77 -37.66
CA MET A 474 47.55 0.44 -38.93
C MET A 474 49.03 0.63 -38.67
N ASP A 475 49.66 -0.46 -38.26
CA ASP A 475 51.09 -0.60 -38.11
C ASP A 475 51.66 -0.31 -39.50
N ASN A 476 52.08 0.94 -39.69
CA ASN A 476 52.58 1.50 -40.93
C ASN A 476 54.02 0.99 -41.15
N ARG A 477 54.19 -0.34 -41.21
CA ARG A 477 55.51 -0.99 -41.21
C ARG A 477 55.99 -1.52 -42.56
N ASP A 478 55.25 -1.36 -43.65
CA ASP A 478 55.66 -1.91 -44.96
C ASP A 478 55.83 -0.89 -46.11
N ALA A 479 55.96 0.42 -45.82
CA ALA A 479 56.18 1.42 -46.87
C ALA A 479 57.64 1.89 -47.05
N ASN A 480 58.63 1.20 -46.47
CA ASN A 480 60.05 1.55 -46.65
C ASN A 480 60.95 0.31 -46.83
N GLN A 481 60.80 -0.40 -47.95
CA GLN A 481 61.87 -1.28 -48.46
C GLN A 481 62.00 -1.20 -49.98
N LYS A 482 63.16 -0.68 -50.41
CA LYS A 482 63.83 -0.80 -51.73
C LYS A 482 63.14 -0.03 -52.87
N VAL A 483 63.84 0.84 -53.61
CA VAL A 483 64.95 0.48 -54.50
C VAL A 483 66.06 1.54 -54.50
N VAL A 484 67.25 1.13 -54.07
CA VAL A 484 68.53 1.80 -54.35
C VAL A 484 68.91 1.48 -55.79
N ALA A 485 69.11 2.52 -56.60
CA ALA A 485 69.61 2.43 -57.96
C ALA A 485 71.11 2.10 -57.98
N THR A 486 71.47 1.02 -58.64
CA THR A 486 72.86 0.68 -58.98
C THR A 486 73.22 1.34 -60.30
N ARG A 487 74.21 2.24 -60.29
CA ARG A 487 74.96 2.68 -61.47
C ARG A 487 76.22 1.82 -61.61
N LYS A 488 76.33 1.07 -62.71
CA LYS A 488 77.56 0.89 -63.48
C LYS A 488 77.19 0.51 -64.91
#